data_AF-A0A4R6QE89-F1
#
_entry.id   AF-A0A4R6QE89-F1
#
_cell.length_a   1.000
_cell.length_b   1.000
_cell.length_c   1.000
_cell.angle_alpha   90.00
_cell.angle_beta   90.00
_cell.angle_gamma   90.00
#
_symmetry.space_group_name_H-M   'P 1'
#
loop_
_entity.id
_entity.type
_entity.pdbx_description
1 polymer ?
#
loop_
_entity_poly.entity_id
_entity_poly.type
_entity_poly.pdbx_seq_one_letter_code
_entity_poly.pdbx_strand_id
1 'polypeptide(L)'
;MSANIYDYINPIKVSVVITLLFAIYSLSFKTRLHRFLLLILIICFSTELTNSILIYHGISIRILNSISMVFHHLLWLLVLRENISPKKTLTLFTIIFVLFSILNFFFIETTTSYNYYTFTLGAFFYVVFFIYESFHQLEKENLPFFISNNFILTTAPLLFFFGMSLLFGFKNKSITSTIVFNSMTLYNFIINLVCLVYYTLLNIYIYREKTIKK
;
A
#
# COMPACT_ATOMS: atom_id res chain seq x y z
N MET A 1 -0.93 16.44 30.72
CA MET A 1 -1.85 16.85 29.65
C MET A 1 -2.60 15.61 29.20
N SER A 2 -3.90 15.53 29.45
CA SER A 2 -4.74 14.43 28.95
C SER A 2 -4.81 14.56 27.42
N ALA A 3 -4.19 13.64 26.69
CA ALA A 3 -4.27 13.63 25.23
C ALA A 3 -5.73 13.48 24.82
N ASN A 4 -6.22 14.38 23.96
CA ASN A 4 -7.61 14.34 23.51
C ASN A 4 -7.74 13.24 22.44
N ILE A 5 -8.79 12.42 22.50
CA ILE A 5 -8.96 11.29 21.58
C ILE A 5 -9.05 11.76 20.11
N TYR A 6 -9.56 12.99 19.91
CA TYR A 6 -9.65 13.63 18.60
C TYR A 6 -8.29 13.96 17.97
N ASP A 7 -7.23 14.13 18.77
CA ASP A 7 -5.88 14.39 18.27
C ASP A 7 -5.29 13.18 17.52
N TYR A 8 -5.91 12.00 17.70
CA TYR A 8 -5.50 10.75 17.05
C TYR A 8 -6.38 10.38 15.84
N ILE A 9 -7.42 11.14 15.55
CA ILE A 9 -8.29 10.92 14.38
C ILE A 9 -7.71 11.68 13.19
N ASN A 10 -7.33 10.95 12.14
CA ASN A 10 -6.82 11.51 10.88
C ASN A 10 -7.70 11.01 9.72
N PRO A 11 -7.96 11.84 8.68
CA PRO A 11 -8.59 11.44 7.43
C PRO A 11 -8.17 10.07 6.86
N ILE A 12 -6.90 9.71 6.96
CA ILE A 12 -6.38 8.41 6.51
C ILE A 12 -7.03 7.26 7.29
N LYS A 13 -7.08 7.35 8.63
CA LYS A 13 -7.67 6.31 9.50
C LYS A 13 -9.16 6.15 9.21
N VAL A 14 -9.86 7.27 9.03
CA VAL A 14 -11.29 7.26 8.65
C VAL A 14 -11.46 6.58 7.29
N SER A 15 -10.62 6.91 6.31
CA SER A 15 -10.66 6.32 4.97
C SER A 15 -10.43 4.81 4.99
N VAL A 16 -9.47 4.33 5.80
CA VAL A 16 -9.21 2.89 6.00
C VAL A 16 -10.45 2.19 6.53
N VAL A 17 -11.06 2.72 7.60
CA VAL A 17 -12.23 2.12 8.26
C VAL A 17 -13.41 2.05 7.30
N ILE A 18 -13.74 3.16 6.63
CA ILE A 18 -14.85 3.21 5.68
C ILE A 18 -14.62 2.21 4.53
N THR A 19 -13.41 2.19 3.97
CA THR A 19 -13.07 1.29 2.85
C THR A 19 -13.13 -0.18 3.29
N LEU A 20 -12.65 -0.51 4.50
CA LEU A 20 -12.74 -1.86 5.05
C LEU A 20 -14.18 -2.32 5.24
N LEU A 21 -15.02 -1.49 5.88
CA LEU A 21 -16.43 -1.81 6.08
C LEU A 21 -17.16 -1.99 4.74
N PHE A 22 -16.89 -1.11 3.78
CA PHE A 22 -17.47 -1.21 2.44
C PHE A 22 -17.02 -2.48 1.71
N ALA A 23 -15.74 -2.86 1.83
CA ALA A 23 -15.19 -4.09 1.28
C ALA A 23 -15.82 -5.34 1.89
N ILE A 24 -15.93 -5.40 3.23
CA ILE A 24 -16.54 -6.54 3.94
C ILE A 24 -18.00 -6.74 3.50
N TYR A 25 -18.74 -5.64 3.37
CA TYR A 25 -20.15 -5.70 2.96
C TYR A 25 -20.33 -6.08 1.48
N SER A 26 -19.42 -5.66 0.59
CA SER A 26 -19.63 -5.71 -0.86
C SER A 26 -18.88 -6.83 -1.57
N LEU A 27 -17.73 -7.26 -1.05
CA LEU A 27 -16.88 -8.24 -1.72
C LEU A 27 -17.26 -9.67 -1.32
N SER A 28 -17.05 -10.61 -2.26
CA SER A 28 -17.28 -12.03 -2.01
C SER A 28 -15.96 -12.71 -1.68
N PHE A 29 -15.95 -13.53 -0.63
CA PHE A 29 -14.78 -14.34 -0.24
C PHE A 29 -14.42 -15.46 -1.25
N LYS A 30 -15.25 -15.71 -2.28
CA LYS A 30 -15.03 -16.78 -3.27
C LYS A 30 -13.84 -16.50 -4.19
N THR A 31 -13.68 -15.26 -4.64
CA THR A 31 -12.62 -14.83 -5.57
C THR A 31 -11.31 -14.54 -4.84
N ARG A 32 -10.18 -15.01 -5.39
CA ARG A 32 -8.84 -14.80 -4.81
C ARG A 32 -8.49 -13.32 -4.63
N LEU A 33 -8.76 -12.48 -5.63
CA LEU A 33 -8.47 -11.04 -5.58
C LEU A 33 -9.17 -10.33 -4.42
N HIS A 34 -10.45 -10.63 -4.17
CA HIS A 34 -11.17 -10.05 -3.03
C HIS A 34 -10.56 -10.46 -1.70
N ARG A 35 -10.09 -11.72 -1.57
CA ARG A 35 -9.40 -12.15 -0.35
C ARG A 35 -8.11 -11.39 -0.13
N PHE A 36 -7.30 -11.18 -1.18
CA PHE A 36 -6.09 -10.36 -1.06
C PHE A 36 -6.41 -8.91 -0.70
N LEU A 37 -7.39 -8.29 -1.35
CA LEU A 37 -7.79 -6.92 -1.02
C LEU A 37 -8.31 -6.80 0.42
N LEU A 38 -9.12 -7.75 0.89
CA LEU A 38 -9.57 -7.77 2.28
C LEU A 38 -8.39 -7.91 3.25
N LEU A 39 -7.43 -8.79 2.96
CA LEU A 39 -6.21 -8.92 3.78
C LEU A 39 -5.39 -7.62 3.80
N ILE A 40 -5.26 -6.94 2.66
CA ILE A 40 -4.59 -5.63 2.58
C ILE A 40 -5.29 -4.63 3.51
N LEU A 41 -6.62 -4.50 3.41
CA LEU A 41 -7.38 -3.57 4.22
C LEU A 41 -7.34 -3.92 5.72
N ILE A 42 -7.36 -5.21 6.06
CA ILE A 42 -7.20 -5.68 7.45
C ILE A 42 -5.82 -5.32 7.99
N ILE A 43 -4.75 -5.49 7.21
CA ILE A 43 -3.39 -5.09 7.62
C ILE A 43 -3.33 -3.58 7.82
N CYS A 44 -3.84 -2.78 6.88
CA CYS A 44 -3.89 -1.32 7.03
C CYS A 44 -4.65 -0.91 8.30
N PHE A 45 -5.85 -1.45 8.51
CA PHE A 45 -6.67 -1.17 9.69
C PHE A 45 -5.97 -1.58 10.99
N SER A 46 -5.45 -2.81 11.05
CA SER A 46 -4.77 -3.32 12.24
C SER A 46 -3.52 -2.52 12.58
N THR A 47 -2.80 -2.05 11.55
CA THR A 47 -1.62 -1.20 11.70
C THR A 47 -2.00 0.15 12.28
N GLU A 48 -3.02 0.82 11.73
CA GLU A 48 -3.48 2.12 12.23
C GLU A 48 -4.04 2.04 13.65
N LEU A 49 -4.80 0.99 13.95
CA LEU A 49 -5.33 0.75 15.29
C LEU A 49 -4.19 0.53 16.29
N THR A 50 -3.27 -0.37 15.97
CA THR A 50 -2.14 -0.70 16.87
C THR A 50 -1.17 0.49 16.98
N ASN A 51 -0.91 1.24 15.92
CA ASN A 51 -0.13 2.47 15.98
C ASN A 51 -0.74 3.48 16.95
N SER A 52 -2.06 3.65 16.94
CA SER A 52 -2.75 4.56 17.85
C SER A 52 -2.56 4.14 19.32
N ILE A 53 -2.65 2.84 19.59
CA ILE A 53 -2.42 2.26 20.93
C ILE A 53 -0.95 2.45 21.36
N LEU A 54 0.01 2.13 20.49
CA LEU A 54 1.44 2.24 20.79
C LEU A 54 1.85 3.70 21.06
N ILE A 55 1.36 4.64 20.24
CA ILE A 55 1.63 6.07 20.44
C ILE A 55 1.05 6.54 21.78
N TYR A 56 -0.16 6.10 22.14
CA TYR A 56 -0.76 6.43 23.43
C TYR A 56 0.09 5.96 24.62
N HIS A 57 0.73 4.79 24.50
CA HIS A 57 1.65 4.26 25.51
C HIS A 57 3.11 4.75 25.36
N GLY A 58 3.40 5.66 24.43
CA GLY A 58 4.76 6.14 24.18
C GLY A 58 5.72 5.10 23.60
N ILE A 59 5.20 4.00 23.05
CA ILE A 59 5.97 2.91 22.45
C ILE A 59 6.27 3.23 20.98
N SER A 60 7.48 2.93 20.53
CA SER A 60 7.90 3.13 19.14
C SER A 60 7.07 2.31 18.15
N ILE A 61 6.53 2.97 17.13
CA ILE A 61 5.76 2.35 16.03
C ILE A 61 6.63 1.80 14.88
N ARG A 62 7.95 1.96 14.95
CA ARG A 62 8.86 1.67 13.82
C ARG A 62 8.80 0.21 13.38
N ILE A 63 8.88 -0.72 14.33
CA ILE A 63 8.90 -2.16 14.05
C ILE A 63 7.57 -2.59 13.43
N LEU A 64 6.45 -2.17 14.01
CA LEU A 64 5.12 -2.47 13.51
C LEU A 64 4.94 -1.97 12.07
N ASN A 65 5.30 -0.72 11.80
CA ASN A 65 5.23 -0.14 10.45
C ASN A 65 6.15 -0.88 9.48
N SER A 66 7.37 -1.23 9.88
CA SER A 66 8.30 -2.01 9.06
C SER A 66 7.72 -3.37 8.68
N ILE A 67 7.14 -4.10 9.64
CA ILE A 67 6.51 -5.41 9.39
C ILE A 67 5.27 -5.25 8.49
N SER A 68 4.39 -4.31 8.82
CA SER A 68 3.18 -4.02 8.05
C SER A 68 3.49 -3.67 6.59
N MET A 69 4.53 -2.86 6.35
CA MET A 69 4.98 -2.51 5.01
C MET A 69 5.43 -3.74 4.21
N VAL A 70 6.10 -4.72 4.80
CA VAL A 70 6.48 -5.96 4.10
C VAL A 70 5.24 -6.73 3.65
N PHE A 71 4.29 -6.94 4.56
CA PHE A 71 3.05 -7.64 4.23
C PHE A 71 2.20 -6.89 3.19
N HIS A 72 2.14 -5.56 3.30
CA HIS A 72 1.45 -4.73 2.33
C HIS A 72 2.02 -4.89 0.92
N HIS A 73 3.34 -4.83 0.75
CA HIS A 73 3.99 -5.05 -0.56
C HIS A 73 3.80 -6.48 -1.05
N LEU A 74 3.96 -7.47 -0.18
CA LEU A 74 3.78 -8.87 -0.53
C LEU A 74 2.38 -9.13 -1.10
N LEU A 75 1.34 -8.62 -0.42
CA LEU A 75 -0.03 -8.78 -0.89
C LEU A 75 -0.30 -8.04 -2.19
N TRP A 76 0.26 -6.85 -2.37
CA TRP A 76 0.15 -6.14 -3.65
C TRP A 76 0.84 -6.88 -4.80
N LEU A 77 2.04 -7.43 -4.58
CA LEU A 77 2.69 -8.28 -5.58
C LEU A 77 1.84 -9.53 -5.92
N LEU A 78 1.14 -10.11 -4.93
CA LEU A 78 0.21 -11.22 -5.18
C LEU A 78 -1.03 -10.77 -5.97
N VAL A 79 -1.60 -9.59 -5.70
CA VAL A 79 -2.68 -8.99 -6.49
C VAL A 79 -2.24 -8.77 -7.94
N LEU A 80 -1.02 -8.25 -8.14
CA LEU A 80 -0.46 -8.05 -9.47
C LEU A 80 -0.29 -9.39 -10.19
N ARG A 81 0.22 -10.42 -9.50
CA ARG A 81 0.43 -11.76 -10.08
C ARG A 81 -0.83 -12.40 -10.65
N GLU A 82 -1.98 -12.18 -10.03
CA GLU A 82 -3.23 -12.73 -10.54
C GLU A 82 -3.69 -12.04 -11.84
N ASN A 83 -3.20 -10.83 -12.11
CA ASN A 83 -3.62 -9.97 -13.23
C ASN A 83 -2.59 -9.80 -14.36
N ILE A 84 -1.37 -10.33 -14.22
CA ILE A 84 -0.33 -10.21 -15.25
C ILE A 84 0.03 -11.56 -15.89
N SER A 85 0.62 -11.52 -17.08
CA SER A 85 1.03 -12.69 -17.85
C SER A 85 2.34 -13.36 -17.39
N PRO A 86 3.43 -12.66 -16.99
CA PRO A 86 4.68 -13.31 -16.58
C PRO A 86 4.63 -13.79 -15.12
N LYS A 87 3.65 -14.63 -14.77
CA LYS A 87 3.39 -15.08 -13.39
C LYS A 87 4.58 -15.76 -12.73
N LYS A 88 5.34 -16.56 -13.49
CA LYS A 88 6.54 -17.26 -12.98
C LYS A 88 7.64 -16.27 -12.62
N THR A 89 7.89 -15.29 -13.49
CA THR A 89 8.89 -14.24 -13.27
C THR A 89 8.51 -13.40 -12.05
N LEU A 90 7.26 -12.94 -11.93
CA LEU A 90 6.84 -12.19 -10.75
C LEU A 90 6.89 -13.04 -9.47
N THR A 91 6.63 -14.34 -9.55
CA THR A 91 6.80 -15.24 -8.40
C THR A 91 8.25 -15.30 -7.93
N LEU A 92 9.20 -15.41 -8.86
CA LEU A 92 10.63 -15.37 -8.54
C LEU A 92 11.02 -14.05 -7.87
N PHE A 93 10.58 -12.91 -8.42
CA PHE A 93 10.86 -11.59 -7.84
C PHE A 93 10.17 -11.37 -6.48
N THR A 94 8.99 -11.97 -6.27
CA THR A 94 8.32 -11.95 -4.96
C THR A 94 9.13 -12.75 -3.93
N ILE A 95 9.71 -13.90 -4.31
CA ILE A 95 10.60 -14.67 -3.43
C ILE A 95 11.87 -13.87 -3.11
N ILE A 96 12.48 -13.25 -4.12
CA ILE A 96 13.65 -12.36 -3.93
C ILE A 96 13.30 -11.22 -2.98
N PHE A 97 12.13 -10.58 -3.15
CA PHE A 97 11.65 -9.53 -2.26
C PHE A 97 11.52 -10.01 -0.81
N VAL A 98 10.94 -11.19 -0.57
CA VAL A 98 10.79 -11.74 0.79
C VAL A 98 12.15 -12.04 1.42
N LEU A 99 13.05 -12.69 0.68
CA LEU A 99 14.42 -12.98 1.15
C LEU A 99 15.16 -11.68 1.48
N PHE A 100 15.09 -10.68 0.60
CA PHE A 100 15.67 -9.37 0.83
C PHE A 100 15.06 -8.69 2.06
N SER A 101 13.73 -8.74 2.22
CA SER A 101 13.03 -8.12 3.35
C SER A 101 13.52 -8.69 4.69
N ILE A 102 13.71 -10.02 4.76
CA ILE A 102 14.23 -10.72 5.94
C ILE A 102 15.69 -10.29 6.19
N LEU A 103 16.55 -10.38 5.17
CA LEU A 103 17.96 -10.00 5.31
C LEU A 103 18.13 -8.53 5.71
N ASN A 104 17.36 -7.64 5.10
CA ASN A 104 17.42 -6.22 5.38
C ASN A 104 16.93 -5.90 6.80
N PHE A 105 15.89 -6.60 7.28
CA PHE A 105 15.37 -6.44 8.63
C PHE A 105 16.35 -6.92 9.71
N PHE A 106 17.08 -8.01 9.49
CA PHE A 106 18.02 -8.55 10.48
C PHE A 106 19.43 -7.96 10.40
N PHE A 107 19.92 -7.59 9.20
CA PHE A 107 21.33 -7.28 9.00
C PHE A 107 21.63 -5.85 8.53
N ILE A 108 20.74 -5.21 7.75
CA ILE A 108 21.05 -3.94 7.07
C ILE A 108 20.43 -2.74 7.79
N GLU A 109 19.10 -2.64 7.80
CA GLU A 109 18.39 -1.50 8.41
C GLU A 109 18.06 -1.75 9.88
N THR A 110 18.04 -3.01 10.30
CA THR A 110 17.78 -3.46 11.68
C THR A 110 16.46 -2.89 12.24
N THR A 111 16.23 -3.02 13.54
CA THR A 111 15.05 -2.45 14.22
C THR A 111 15.17 -0.95 14.53
N THR A 112 16.34 -0.36 14.26
CA THR A 112 16.65 1.03 14.65
C THR A 112 16.07 2.06 13.67
N SER A 113 15.87 1.68 12.41
CA SER A 113 15.39 2.54 11.33
C SER A 113 14.10 2.00 10.68
N TYR A 114 13.42 2.83 9.89
CA TYR A 114 12.33 2.34 9.04
C TYR A 114 12.90 1.50 7.90
N ASN A 115 12.11 0.56 7.39
CA ASN A 115 12.51 -0.39 6.34
C ASN A 115 12.53 0.27 4.94
N TYR A 116 13.31 1.34 4.76
CA TYR A 116 13.33 2.18 3.56
C TYR A 116 13.78 1.42 2.31
N TYR A 117 14.80 0.56 2.43
CA TYR A 117 15.29 -0.22 1.28
C TYR A 117 14.26 -1.25 0.85
N THR A 118 13.64 -1.95 1.81
CA THR A 118 12.58 -2.92 1.50
C THR A 118 11.39 -2.26 0.84
N PHE A 119 10.96 -1.09 1.35
CA PHE A 119 9.90 -0.31 0.71
C PHE A 119 10.26 0.01 -0.74
N THR A 120 11.45 0.58 -0.97
CA THR A 120 11.89 1.03 -2.29
C THR A 120 11.98 -0.14 -3.27
N LEU A 121 12.52 -1.29 -2.86
CA LEU A 121 12.63 -2.47 -3.69
C LEU A 121 11.26 -3.06 -4.05
N GLY A 122 10.35 -3.18 -3.07
CA GLY A 122 9.00 -3.69 -3.29
C GLY A 122 8.20 -2.80 -4.25
N ALA A 123 8.24 -1.48 -4.03
CA ALA A 123 7.65 -0.48 -4.92
C ALA A 123 8.23 -0.56 -6.34
N PHE A 124 9.56 -0.67 -6.46
CA PHE A 124 10.23 -0.79 -7.75
C PHE A 124 9.78 -2.04 -8.52
N PHE A 125 9.78 -3.21 -7.87
CA PHE A 125 9.28 -4.43 -8.51
C PHE A 125 7.83 -4.27 -8.97
N TYR A 126 6.95 -3.75 -8.11
CA TYR A 126 5.55 -3.57 -8.48
C TYR A 126 5.39 -2.68 -9.72
N VAL A 127 6.04 -1.51 -9.73
CA VAL A 127 5.93 -0.53 -10.80
C VAL A 127 6.51 -1.08 -12.11
N VAL A 128 7.67 -1.73 -12.08
CA VAL A 128 8.28 -2.31 -13.29
C VAL A 128 7.39 -3.39 -13.91
N PHE A 129 6.86 -4.32 -13.10
CA PHE A 129 5.97 -5.36 -13.61
C PHE A 129 4.63 -4.79 -14.10
N PHE A 130 4.10 -3.76 -13.44
CA PHE A 130 2.88 -3.07 -13.89
C PHE A 130 3.09 -2.40 -15.26
N ILE A 131 4.19 -1.67 -15.43
CA ILE A 131 4.54 -0.99 -16.69
C ILE A 131 4.77 -2.02 -17.79
N TYR A 132 5.54 -3.06 -17.51
CA TYR A 132 5.79 -4.15 -18.46
C TYR A 132 4.48 -4.79 -18.95
N GLU A 133 3.58 -5.16 -18.03
CA GLU A 133 2.30 -5.75 -18.42
C GLU A 133 1.44 -4.74 -19.20
N SER A 134 1.47 -3.45 -18.83
CA SER A 134 0.74 -2.41 -19.56
C SER A 134 1.21 -2.31 -21.01
N PHE A 135 2.52 -2.29 -21.26
CA PHE A 135 3.06 -2.30 -22.62
C PHE A 135 2.70 -3.58 -23.39
N HIS A 136 2.79 -4.74 -22.74
CA HIS A 136 2.42 -6.02 -23.34
C HIS A 136 0.93 -6.08 -23.74
N GLN A 137 0.04 -5.51 -22.94
CA GLN A 137 -1.39 -5.45 -23.26
C GLN A 137 -1.68 -4.42 -24.36
N LEU A 138 -0.93 -3.32 -24.43
CA LEU A 138 -1.00 -2.36 -25.53
C LEU A 138 -0.52 -2.94 -26.85
N GLU A 139 0.60 -3.68 -26.85
CA GLU A 139 1.14 -4.37 -28.05
C GLU A 139 0.13 -5.36 -28.63
N LYS A 140 -0.71 -5.96 -27.77
CA LYS A 140 -1.79 -6.87 -28.16
C LYS A 140 -3.11 -6.17 -28.49
N GLU A 141 -3.15 -4.85 -28.48
CA GLU A 141 -4.37 -4.03 -28.66
C GLU A 141 -5.51 -4.40 -27.71
N ASN A 142 -5.20 -4.93 -26.52
CA ASN A 142 -6.20 -5.40 -25.57
C ASN A 142 -6.77 -4.25 -24.72
N LEU A 143 -7.49 -3.32 -25.37
CA LEU A 143 -8.18 -2.21 -24.70
C LEU A 143 -9.14 -2.64 -23.58
N PRO A 144 -9.85 -3.79 -23.66
CA PRO A 144 -10.68 -4.28 -22.56
C PRO A 144 -9.92 -4.46 -21.24
N PHE A 145 -8.61 -4.75 -21.27
CA PHE A 145 -7.79 -4.83 -20.05
C PHE A 145 -7.79 -3.49 -19.30
N PHE A 146 -7.55 -2.37 -19.97
CA PHE A 146 -7.42 -1.05 -19.35
C PHE A 146 -8.74 -0.49 -18.79
N ILE A 147 -9.87 -0.96 -19.32
CA ILE A 147 -11.21 -0.56 -18.86
C ILE A 147 -11.73 -1.51 -17.76
N SER A 148 -11.06 -2.66 -17.58
CA SER A 148 -11.45 -3.68 -16.61
C SER A 148 -11.36 -3.20 -15.17
N ASN A 149 -12.19 -3.81 -14.31
CA ASN A 149 -12.13 -3.51 -12.87
C ASN A 149 -10.79 -3.97 -12.24
N ASN A 150 -10.21 -5.05 -12.77
CA ASN A 150 -8.90 -5.54 -12.34
C ASN A 150 -7.78 -4.52 -12.55
N PHE A 151 -7.84 -3.75 -13.65
CA PHE A 151 -6.87 -2.69 -13.90
C PHE A 151 -6.97 -1.55 -12.88
N ILE A 152 -8.19 -1.21 -12.43
CA ILE A 152 -8.38 -0.23 -11.34
C ILE A 152 -7.70 -0.72 -10.07
N LEU A 153 -7.90 -2.01 -9.73
CA LEU A 153 -7.30 -2.60 -8.54
C LEU A 153 -5.77 -2.59 -8.60
N THR A 154 -5.16 -2.98 -9.73
CA THR A 154 -3.70 -3.00 -9.89
C THR A 154 -3.09 -1.60 -10.06
N THR A 155 -3.89 -0.61 -10.44
CA THR A 155 -3.44 0.79 -10.52
C THR A 155 -3.46 1.47 -9.15
N ALA A 156 -4.36 1.05 -8.25
CA ALA A 156 -4.58 1.68 -6.95
C ALA A 156 -3.31 1.99 -6.14
N PRO A 157 -2.33 1.09 -5.98
CA PRO A 157 -1.14 1.35 -5.17
C PRO A 157 -0.05 2.16 -5.87
N LEU A 158 -0.15 2.44 -7.18
CA LEU A 158 0.96 3.03 -7.94
C LEU A 158 1.36 4.41 -7.42
N LEU A 159 0.39 5.31 -7.22
CA LEU A 159 0.70 6.65 -6.73
C LEU A 159 1.23 6.61 -5.29
N PHE A 160 0.73 5.67 -4.47
CA PHE A 160 1.24 5.42 -3.13
C PHE A 160 2.70 4.96 -3.17
N PHE A 161 3.03 3.95 -3.97
CA PHE A 161 4.40 3.46 -4.11
C PHE A 161 5.33 4.55 -4.64
N PHE A 162 4.92 5.26 -5.69
CA PHE A 162 5.72 6.34 -6.26
C PHE A 162 5.97 7.49 -5.26
N GLY A 163 4.91 8.04 -4.66
CA GLY A 163 5.03 9.18 -3.76
C GLY A 163 5.82 8.86 -2.49
N MET A 164 5.61 7.68 -1.92
CA MET A 164 6.36 7.24 -0.75
C MET A 164 7.82 6.90 -1.08
N SER A 165 8.11 6.36 -2.28
CA SER A 165 9.49 6.16 -2.74
C SER A 165 10.24 7.48 -2.89
N LEU A 166 9.59 8.57 -3.31
CA LEU A 166 10.23 9.90 -3.34
C LEU A 166 10.59 10.42 -1.94
N LEU A 167 9.77 10.14 -0.93
CA LEU A 167 10.06 10.49 0.45
C LEU A 167 11.17 9.64 1.07
N PHE A 168 11.17 8.34 0.76
CA PHE A 168 12.02 7.35 1.41
C PHE A 168 13.34 7.08 0.69
N GLY A 169 13.42 7.34 -0.61
CA GLY A 169 14.61 7.07 -1.44
C GLY A 169 15.85 7.82 -1.00
N PHE A 170 15.70 9.02 -0.44
CA PHE A 170 16.82 9.85 0.02
C PHE A 170 17.25 9.60 1.47
N LYS A 171 16.46 8.85 2.24
CA LYS A 171 16.70 8.56 3.68
C LYS A 171 17.03 9.78 4.55
N ASN A 172 16.59 10.96 4.13
CA ASN A 172 16.93 12.20 4.80
C ASN A 172 15.71 12.72 5.57
N LYS A 173 15.82 12.73 6.91
CA LYS A 173 14.75 13.23 7.78
C LYS A 173 14.42 14.69 7.48
N SER A 174 15.41 15.52 7.17
CA SER A 174 15.22 16.94 6.84
C SER A 174 14.29 17.12 5.64
N ILE A 175 14.40 16.27 4.62
CA ILE A 175 13.49 16.28 3.46
C ILE A 175 12.06 15.99 3.93
N THR A 176 11.86 14.90 4.67
CA THR A 176 10.52 14.51 5.13
C THR A 176 9.87 15.51 6.10
N SER A 177 10.69 16.23 6.90
CA SER A 177 10.24 17.25 7.84
C SER A 177 10.16 18.66 7.25
N THR A 178 10.55 18.85 5.98
CA THR A 178 10.50 20.16 5.33
C THR A 178 9.06 20.66 5.31
N ILE A 179 8.83 21.88 5.76
CA ILE A 179 7.49 22.50 5.75
C ILE A 179 7.19 22.97 4.33
N VAL A 180 6.03 22.58 3.80
CA VAL A 180 5.59 22.96 2.45
C VAL A 180 4.49 24.01 2.50
N PHE A 181 3.58 23.89 3.48
CA PHE A 181 2.49 24.85 3.70
C PHE A 181 2.24 25.05 5.20
N ASN A 182 2.47 26.26 5.72
CA ASN A 182 2.25 26.63 7.13
C ASN A 182 2.85 25.61 8.13
N SER A 183 2.04 24.70 8.67
CA SER A 183 2.44 23.65 9.62
C SER A 183 2.52 22.24 9.00
N MET A 184 2.20 22.11 7.71
CA MET A 184 2.20 20.83 6.99
C MET A 184 3.60 20.52 6.46
N THR A 185 4.16 19.42 6.97
CA THR A 185 5.41 18.85 6.46
C THR A 185 5.20 18.17 5.10
N LEU A 186 6.28 18.02 4.34
CA LEU A 186 6.29 17.31 3.06
C LEU A 186 5.77 15.88 3.21
N TYR A 187 6.16 15.20 4.29
CA TYR A 187 5.62 13.88 4.63
C TYR A 187 4.09 13.92 4.76
N ASN A 188 3.54 14.83 5.56
CA ASN A 188 2.10 14.95 5.78
C ASN A 188 1.36 15.30 4.49
N PHE A 189 1.92 16.16 3.64
CA PHE A 189 1.32 16.53 2.37
C PHE A 189 1.23 15.33 1.42
N ILE A 190 2.36 14.66 1.18
CA ILE A 190 2.44 13.53 0.24
C ILE A 190 1.59 12.37 0.75
N ILE A 191 1.69 11.96 2.03
CA ILE A 191 0.95 10.81 2.55
C ILE A 191 -0.56 11.01 2.42
N ASN A 192 -1.08 12.20 2.74
CA ASN A 192 -2.51 12.50 2.62
C ASN A 192 -2.97 12.44 1.15
N LEU A 193 -2.20 13.01 0.22
CA LEU A 193 -2.51 12.99 -1.21
C LEU A 193 -2.55 11.55 -1.75
N VAL A 194 -1.50 10.76 -1.49
CA VAL A 194 -1.41 9.41 -2.05
C VAL A 194 -2.41 8.45 -1.41
N CYS A 195 -2.68 8.58 -0.10
CA CYS A 195 -3.69 7.78 0.57
C CYS A 195 -5.11 8.12 0.09
N LEU A 196 -5.40 9.40 -0.16
CA LEU A 196 -6.68 9.81 -0.74
C LEU A 196 -6.93 9.10 -2.08
N VAL A 197 -5.98 9.21 -3.01
CA VAL A 197 -6.10 8.53 -4.33
C VAL A 197 -6.20 7.01 -4.16
N TYR A 198 -5.36 6.42 -3.31
CA TYR A 198 -5.35 4.98 -3.04
C TYR A 198 -6.71 4.47 -2.58
N TYR A 199 -7.28 5.04 -1.51
CA TYR A 199 -8.57 4.59 -0.98
C TYR A 199 -9.74 4.95 -1.90
N THR A 200 -9.68 6.05 -2.65
CA THR A 200 -10.69 6.36 -3.67
C THR A 200 -10.72 5.29 -4.77
N LEU A 201 -9.57 4.89 -5.32
CA LEU A 201 -9.51 3.84 -6.34
C LEU A 201 -9.99 2.49 -5.81
N LEU A 202 -9.64 2.13 -4.57
CA LEU A 202 -10.17 0.93 -3.92
C LEU A 202 -11.69 0.96 -3.78
N ASN A 203 -12.26 2.09 -3.34
CA ASN A 203 -13.71 2.22 -3.21
C ASN A 203 -14.42 2.16 -4.58
N ILE A 204 -13.84 2.75 -5.64
CA ILE A 204 -14.37 2.62 -7.00
C ILE A 204 -14.36 1.15 -7.45
N TYR A 205 -13.26 0.43 -7.21
CA TYR A 205 -13.15 -1.00 -7.51
C TYR A 205 -14.24 -1.81 -6.79
N ILE A 206 -14.39 -1.60 -5.47
CA ILE A 206 -15.37 -2.31 -4.63
C ILE A 206 -16.80 -2.04 -5.10
N TYR A 207 -17.10 -0.78 -5.44
CA TYR A 207 -18.41 -0.39 -5.96
C TYR A 207 -18.74 -1.11 -7.26
N ARG A 208 -17.80 -1.13 -8.23
CA ARG A 208 -17.97 -1.83 -9.51
C ARG A 208 -18.14 -3.34 -9.33
N GLU A 209 -17.38 -3.97 -8.43
CA GLU A 209 -17.54 -5.39 -8.08
C GLU A 209 -18.92 -5.70 -7.51
N LYS A 210 -19.49 -4.78 -6.72
CA LYS A 210 -20.82 -4.93 -6.16
C LYS A 210 -21.90 -4.87 -7.23
N THR A 211 -21.77 -3.96 -8.19
CA THR A 211 -22.76 -3.78 -9.27
C THR A 211 -22.75 -4.93 -10.26
N ILE A 212 -21.59 -5.53 -10.54
CA ILE A 212 -21.48 -6.68 -11.46
C ILE A 212 -22.14 -7.95 -10.88
N LYS A 213 -22.21 -8.07 -9.55
CA LYS A 213 -22.82 -9.23 -8.86
C LYS A 213 -24.34 -9.13 -8.68
N LYS A 214 -24.95 -7.98 -8.99
CA LYS A 214 -26.40 -7.80 -8.97
C LYS A 214 -26.94 -7.97 -10.36
#